data_AF-A0A656Q9J6-F1
#
_entry.id   AF-A0A656Q9J6-F1
#
_cell.length_a   1.000
_cell.length_b   1.000
_cell.length_c   1.000
_cell.angle_alpha   90.00
_cell.angle_beta   90.00
_cell.angle_gamma   90.00
#
_symmetry.space_group_name_H-M   'P 1'
#
loop_
_entity.id
_entity.type
_entity.pdbx_description
1 polymer ?
#
loop_
_entity_poly.entity_id
_entity_poly.type
_entity_poly.pdbx_seq_one_letter_code
_entity_poly.pdbx_strand_id
1 'polypeptide(L)'
;MAEINKRYFETLLANNRMSMRQLAEKMGMSHSQLSVTFSGSRRMQMEEAVQLSQIFGEPLNNIMEAAGVPVGKIASAKGTVVGAALGDGTVQHIEGDAPTVAMGDLPNDAIAIQCRTADSPLSWMDGWTVFCRKPDGVDPTSIGRFCFLKIKDGPAALASIKRGYIDGTFNLSGPYSAQNVDVEWASPILMTRN
;
A
#
# COMPACT_ATOMS: atom_id res chain seq x y z
N MET A 1 -21.00 17.22 4.32
CA MET A 1 -21.36 16.04 3.50
C MET A 1 -20.88 16.33 2.09
N ALA A 2 -20.20 15.40 1.42
CA ALA A 2 -19.73 15.63 0.05
C ALA A 2 -20.92 15.53 -0.92
N GLU A 3 -21.03 16.50 -1.82
CA GLU A 3 -22.07 16.55 -2.85
C GLU A 3 -21.69 15.63 -4.02
N ILE A 4 -22.69 15.01 -4.66
CA ILE A 4 -22.46 14.13 -5.81
C ILE A 4 -21.90 14.92 -7.01
N ASN A 5 -20.84 14.40 -7.63
CA ASN A 5 -20.24 14.99 -8.81
C ASN A 5 -20.99 14.58 -10.09
N LYS A 6 -22.06 15.31 -10.42
CA LYS A 6 -22.91 15.01 -11.59
C LYS A 6 -22.12 15.01 -12.90
N ARG A 7 -21.20 15.96 -13.05
CA ARG A 7 -20.39 16.13 -14.27
C ARG A 7 -19.50 14.91 -14.54
N TYR A 8 -19.00 14.27 -13.49
CA TYR A 8 -18.21 13.04 -13.61
C TYR A 8 -19.02 11.93 -14.28
N PHE A 9 -20.24 11.67 -13.79
CA PHE A 9 -21.09 10.63 -14.36
C PHE A 9 -21.62 10.97 -15.76
N GLU A 10 -21.92 12.24 -16.04
CA GLU A 10 -22.27 12.71 -17.39
C GLU A 10 -21.13 12.45 -18.39
N THR A 11 -19.89 12.65 -17.95
CA THR A 11 -18.69 12.37 -18.76
C THR A 11 -18.53 10.87 -19.02
N LEU A 12 -18.76 10.02 -18.01
CA LEU A 12 -18.73 8.56 -18.19
C LEU A 12 -19.79 8.06 -19.18
N LEU A 13 -21.01 8.59 -19.09
CA LEU A 13 -22.08 8.28 -20.04
C LEU A 13 -21.71 8.72 -21.46
N ALA A 14 -21.17 9.92 -21.64
CA ALA A 14 -20.74 10.44 -22.93
C ALA A 14 -19.60 9.60 -23.54
N ASN A 15 -18.57 9.29 -22.76
CA ASN A 15 -17.41 8.50 -23.20
C ASN A 15 -17.81 7.09 -23.64
N ASN A 16 -18.77 6.49 -22.93
CA ASN A 16 -19.28 5.15 -23.25
C ASN A 16 -20.45 5.17 -24.24
N ARG A 17 -20.81 6.33 -24.81
CA ARG A 17 -21.95 6.53 -25.72
C ARG A 17 -23.25 5.92 -25.18
N MET A 18 -23.46 6.04 -23.88
CA MET A 18 -24.55 5.41 -23.15
C MET A 18 -25.53 6.47 -22.64
N SER A 19 -26.82 6.22 -22.83
CA SER A 19 -27.88 7.04 -22.22
C SER A 19 -28.18 6.58 -20.80
N MET A 20 -28.72 7.48 -19.97
CA MET A 20 -29.15 7.16 -18.60
C MET A 20 -30.19 6.01 -18.56
N ARG A 21 -31.04 5.92 -19.59
CA ARG A 21 -32.01 4.81 -19.74
C ARG A 21 -31.32 3.46 -19.97
N GLN A 22 -30.32 3.42 -20.84
CA GLN A 22 -29.54 2.20 -21.09
C GLN A 22 -28.71 1.79 -19.87
N LEU A 23 -28.19 2.76 -19.13
CA LEU A 23 -27.49 2.49 -17.87
C LEU A 23 -28.44 1.86 -16.84
N ALA A 24 -29.64 2.43 -16.67
CA ALA A 24 -30.65 1.90 -15.75
C ALA A 24 -31.03 0.46 -16.09
N GLU A 25 -31.23 0.16 -17.38
CA GLU A 25 -31.50 -1.19 -17.87
C GLU A 25 -30.36 -2.17 -17.55
N LYS A 26 -29.10 -1.76 -17.77
CA LYS A 26 -27.91 -2.56 -17.44
C LYS A 26 -27.74 -2.81 -15.94
N MET A 27 -28.16 -1.87 -15.10
CA MET A 27 -28.11 -1.99 -13.64
C MET A 27 -29.33 -2.71 -13.05
N GLY A 28 -30.34 -3.05 -13.86
CA GLY A 28 -31.61 -3.60 -13.37
C GLY A 28 -32.41 -2.60 -12.52
N MET A 29 -32.24 -1.30 -12.76
CA MET A 29 -32.88 -0.22 -12.01
C MET A 29 -33.89 0.53 -12.87
N SER A 30 -34.86 1.20 -12.24
CA SER A 30 -35.71 2.13 -12.97
C SER A 30 -34.98 3.45 -13.26
N HIS A 31 -35.30 4.08 -14.39
CA HIS A 31 -34.74 5.40 -14.76
C HIS A 31 -34.97 6.45 -13.66
N SER A 32 -36.14 6.45 -13.02
CA SER A 32 -36.47 7.37 -11.92
C SER A 32 -35.58 7.15 -10.71
N GLN A 33 -35.32 5.90 -10.32
CA GLN A 33 -34.42 5.59 -9.20
C GLN A 33 -32.99 6.04 -9.49
N LEU A 34 -32.49 5.80 -10.71
CA LEU A 34 -31.14 6.18 -11.10
C LEU A 34 -30.97 7.71 -11.16
N SER A 35 -31.98 8.41 -11.69
CA SER A 35 -32.01 9.88 -11.74
C SER A 35 -31.99 10.51 -10.34
N VAL A 36 -32.75 9.96 -9.39
CA VAL A 36 -32.77 10.41 -7.98
C VAL A 36 -31.45 10.13 -7.25
N THR A 37 -30.77 9.02 -7.59
CA THR A 37 -29.41 8.75 -7.09
C THR A 37 -28.42 9.79 -7.65
N PHE A 38 -28.44 10.05 -8.95
CA PHE A 38 -27.49 10.96 -9.63
C PHE A 38 -27.76 12.43 -9.30
N SER A 39 -29.00 12.78 -8.95
CA SER A 39 -29.36 14.13 -8.50
C SER A 39 -28.85 14.45 -7.09
N GLY A 40 -28.42 13.43 -6.33
CA GLY A 40 -27.95 13.54 -4.95
C GLY A 40 -29.06 13.44 -3.90
N SER A 41 -30.31 13.32 -4.34
CA SER A 41 -31.48 13.17 -3.45
C SER A 41 -31.54 11.78 -2.77
N ARG A 42 -30.85 10.78 -3.34
CA ARG A 42 -30.66 9.45 -2.76
C ARG A 42 -29.17 9.11 -2.72
N ARG A 43 -28.71 8.55 -1.60
CA ARG A 43 -27.35 8.02 -1.48
C ARG A 43 -27.19 6.77 -2.34
N MET A 44 -26.13 6.75 -3.16
CA MET A 44 -25.71 5.58 -3.91
C MET A 44 -25.32 4.45 -2.96
N GLN A 45 -25.80 3.24 -3.24
CA GLN A 45 -25.45 2.03 -2.49
C GLN A 45 -24.14 1.43 -3.00
N MET A 46 -23.47 0.62 -2.18
CA MET A 46 -22.19 -0.01 -2.55
C MET A 46 -22.33 -0.91 -3.77
N GLU A 47 -23.41 -1.68 -3.83
CA GLU A 47 -23.72 -2.58 -4.95
C GLU A 47 -23.89 -1.80 -6.25
N GLU A 48 -24.52 -0.63 -6.20
CA GLU A 48 -24.69 0.27 -7.35
C GLU A 48 -23.33 0.82 -7.83
N ALA A 49 -22.45 1.20 -6.89
CA ALA A 49 -21.10 1.67 -7.22
C ALA A 49 -20.23 0.57 -7.84
N VAL A 50 -20.34 -0.67 -7.36
CA VAL A 50 -19.66 -1.84 -7.95
C VAL A 50 -20.14 -2.09 -9.38
N GLN A 51 -21.46 -2.02 -9.62
CA GLN A 51 -22.00 -2.18 -10.98
C GLN A 51 -21.51 -1.07 -11.92
N LEU A 52 -21.48 0.19 -11.47
CA LEU A 52 -20.97 1.30 -12.27
C LEU A 52 -19.48 1.13 -12.60
N SER A 53 -18.67 0.68 -11.63
CA SER A 53 -17.25 0.34 -11.84
C SER A 53 -17.09 -0.71 -12.93
N GLN A 54 -17.91 -1.78 -12.90
CA GLN A 54 -17.87 -2.85 -13.90
C GLN A 54 -18.36 -2.39 -15.29
N ILE A 55 -19.43 -1.59 -15.35
CA ILE A 55 -20.01 -1.11 -16.61
C ILE A 55 -19.07 -0.14 -17.32
N PHE A 56 -18.43 0.76 -16.57
CA PHE A 56 -17.60 1.81 -17.14
C PHE A 56 -16.10 1.51 -17.15
N GLY A 57 -15.66 0.43 -16.49
CA GLY A 57 -14.24 0.09 -16.36
C GLY A 57 -13.47 1.07 -15.45
N GLU A 58 -14.19 1.85 -14.64
CA GLU A 58 -13.61 2.83 -13.73
C GLU A 58 -13.31 2.20 -12.37
N PRO A 59 -12.19 2.57 -11.72
CA PRO A 59 -11.91 2.16 -10.35
C PRO A 59 -13.05 2.50 -9.38
N LEU A 60 -13.44 1.54 -8.52
CA LEU A 60 -14.55 1.69 -7.57
C LEU A 60 -14.40 2.89 -6.65
N ASN A 61 -13.16 3.19 -6.22
CA ASN A 61 -12.86 4.36 -5.38
C ASN A 61 -13.21 5.68 -6.08
N ASN A 62 -12.96 5.81 -7.39
CA ASN A 62 -13.32 7.01 -8.16
C ASN A 62 -14.84 7.18 -8.24
N ILE A 63 -15.56 6.07 -8.48
CA ILE A 63 -17.02 6.05 -8.54
C ILE A 63 -17.63 6.46 -7.19
N MET A 64 -17.12 5.90 -6.09
CA MET A 64 -17.61 6.19 -4.76
C MET A 64 -17.28 7.63 -4.30
N GLU A 65 -16.08 8.14 -4.61
CA GLU A 65 -15.71 9.55 -4.35
C GLU A 65 -16.62 10.50 -5.12
N ALA A 66 -16.86 10.23 -6.41
CA ALA A 66 -17.79 10.99 -7.23
C ALA A 66 -19.25 10.87 -6.74
N ALA A 67 -19.63 9.76 -6.11
CA ALA A 67 -20.94 9.56 -5.49
C ALA A 67 -21.14 10.33 -4.18
N GLY A 68 -20.14 11.08 -3.70
CA GLY A 68 -20.20 11.79 -2.43
C GLY A 68 -20.12 10.86 -1.21
N VAL A 69 -19.77 9.59 -1.41
CA VAL A 69 -19.41 8.69 -0.33
C VAL A 69 -18.00 9.05 0.09
N PRO A 70 -17.74 9.37 1.37
CA PRO A 70 -16.39 9.48 1.87
C PRO A 70 -15.79 8.08 1.87
N VAL A 71 -15.30 7.63 0.71
CA VAL A 71 -14.20 6.69 0.66
C VAL A 71 -13.11 7.41 1.41
N GLY A 72 -12.59 6.83 2.50
CA GLY A 72 -11.26 7.23 2.92
C GLY A 72 -10.45 7.20 1.64
N LYS A 73 -9.95 8.37 1.18
CA LYS A 73 -9.01 8.41 0.05
C LYS A 73 -8.06 7.24 0.30
N ILE A 74 -7.61 6.53 -0.74
CA ILE A 74 -6.38 5.77 -0.59
C ILE A 74 -5.35 6.83 -0.25
N ALA A 75 -5.29 7.16 1.04
CA ALA A 75 -4.62 8.31 1.55
C ALA A 75 -3.22 7.85 1.41
N SER A 76 -2.50 8.48 0.50
CA SER A 76 -1.08 8.28 0.34
C SER A 76 -0.48 8.39 1.73
N ALA A 77 -0.22 7.24 2.37
CA ALA A 77 0.10 7.21 3.77
C ALA A 77 1.49 7.84 3.91
N LYS A 78 1.62 8.78 4.83
CA LYS A 78 2.90 9.42 5.09
C LYS A 78 3.72 8.47 5.92
N GLY A 79 4.82 7.98 5.35
CA GLY A 79 5.87 7.31 6.10
C GLY A 79 7.00 8.29 6.38
N THR A 80 7.78 8.02 7.43
CA THR A 80 9.04 8.74 7.68
C THR A 80 10.20 7.85 7.27
N VAL A 81 11.10 8.35 6.42
CA VAL A 81 12.33 7.63 6.10
C VAL A 81 13.28 7.70 7.29
N VAL A 82 13.60 6.55 7.88
CA VAL A 82 14.45 6.45 9.08
C VAL A 82 15.78 5.74 8.82
N GLY A 83 16.00 5.23 7.60
CA GLY A 83 17.24 4.54 7.25
C GLY A 83 17.52 4.41 5.77
N ALA A 84 18.77 4.16 5.44
CA ALA A 84 19.28 3.83 4.11
C ALA A 84 19.75 2.38 4.06
N ALA A 85 19.15 1.57 3.20
CA ALA A 85 19.68 0.25 2.85
C ALA A 85 20.84 0.41 1.84
N LEU A 86 21.98 -0.21 2.12
CA LEU A 86 23.20 -0.14 1.34
C LEU A 86 23.37 -1.36 0.42
N GLY A 87 24.37 -1.29 -0.47
CA GLY A 87 24.67 -2.31 -1.47
C GLY A 87 25.08 -3.70 -0.94
N ASP A 88 25.27 -3.84 0.37
CA ASP A 88 25.51 -5.11 1.07
C ASP A 88 24.28 -5.60 1.87
N GLY A 89 23.14 -4.92 1.74
CA GLY A 89 21.90 -5.22 2.44
C GLY A 89 21.83 -4.72 3.88
N THR A 90 22.88 -4.09 4.41
CA THR A 90 22.84 -3.43 5.72
C THR A 90 22.06 -2.14 5.66
N VAL A 91 21.50 -1.71 6.79
CA VAL A 91 20.73 -0.47 6.91
C VAL A 91 21.41 0.47 7.90
N GLN A 92 21.74 1.67 7.43
CA GLN A 92 22.22 2.76 8.27
C GLN A 92 21.06 3.65 8.68
N HIS A 93 21.07 4.12 9.93
CA HIS A 93 20.13 5.14 10.38
C HIS A 93 20.44 6.47 9.67
N ILE A 94 19.40 7.14 9.20
CA ILE A 94 19.51 8.51 8.68
C ILE A 94 18.97 9.44 9.75
N GLU A 95 19.75 10.46 10.10
CA GLU A 95 19.24 11.56 10.91
C GLU A 95 18.32 12.47 10.07
N GLY A 96 17.13 12.74 10.60
CA GLY A 96 16.15 13.65 10.00
C GLY A 96 14.91 12.94 9.48
N ASP A 97 13.75 13.53 9.76
CA ASP A 97 12.46 13.03 9.29
C ASP A 97 12.24 13.48 7.85
N ALA A 98 12.70 12.67 6.88
CA ALA A 98 12.35 12.88 5.48
C ALA A 98 10.97 12.24 5.22
N PRO A 99 9.90 13.03 4.99
CA PRO A 99 8.60 12.46 4.70
C PRO A 99 8.64 11.76 3.34
N THR A 100 8.00 10.59 3.28
CA THR A 100 7.77 9.86 2.04
C THR A 100 6.32 9.44 1.94
N VAL A 101 5.90 9.10 0.72
CA VAL A 101 4.52 8.78 0.38
C VAL A 101 4.42 7.34 -0.06
N ALA A 102 3.59 6.58 0.63
CA ALA A 102 3.24 5.22 0.29
C ALA A 102 2.03 5.18 -0.66
N MET A 103 2.02 4.23 -1.60
CA MET A 103 0.87 3.94 -2.45
C MET A 103 -0.06 2.95 -1.76
N GLY A 104 -0.91 3.42 -0.85
CA GLY A 104 -1.82 2.56 -0.11
C GLY A 104 -2.00 3.00 1.33
N ASP A 105 -2.81 2.24 2.06
CA ASP A 105 -2.97 2.40 3.48
C ASP A 105 -1.77 1.80 4.22
N LEU A 106 -1.20 2.55 5.16
CA LEU A 106 -0.15 2.07 6.06
C LEU A 106 -0.57 2.33 7.51
N PRO A 107 -0.12 1.48 8.45
CA PRO A 107 -0.23 1.77 9.87
C PRO A 107 0.32 3.16 10.23
N ASN A 108 -0.27 3.82 11.23
CA ASN A 108 0.16 5.16 11.69
C ASN A 108 1.62 5.21 12.18
N ASP A 109 2.17 4.07 12.61
CA ASP A 109 3.53 3.90 13.08
C ASP A 109 4.48 3.37 11.99
N ALA A 110 4.06 3.41 10.73
CA ALA A 110 4.88 2.94 9.63
C ALA A 110 6.12 3.82 9.43
N ILE A 111 7.25 3.15 9.26
CA ILE A 111 8.53 3.73 8.91
C ILE A 111 8.92 3.30 7.50
N ALA A 112 9.85 4.04 6.90
CA ALA A 112 10.37 3.76 5.58
C ALA A 112 11.90 3.64 5.59
N ILE A 113 12.42 2.79 4.72
CA ILE A 113 13.85 2.64 4.45
C ILE A 113 14.05 2.88 2.95
N GLN A 114 14.98 3.77 2.61
CA GLN A 114 15.34 4.05 1.23
C GLN A 114 16.50 3.16 0.82
N CYS A 115 16.39 2.46 -0.29
CA CYS A 115 17.48 1.72 -0.88
C CYS A 115 18.41 2.68 -1.62
N ARG A 116 19.64 2.82 -1.11
CA ARG A 116 20.75 3.59 -1.68
C ARG A 116 21.84 2.60 -2.06
N THR A 117 21.61 1.94 -3.17
CA THR A 117 22.36 0.74 -3.60
C THR A 117 23.02 0.91 -4.96
N ALA A 118 23.07 2.14 -5.49
CA ALA A 118 23.83 2.50 -6.68
C ALA A 118 25.26 1.93 -6.61
N ASP A 119 25.77 1.52 -7.77
CA ASP A 119 27.12 0.95 -7.93
C ASP A 119 27.41 -0.30 -7.06
N SER A 120 26.38 -1.10 -6.77
CA SER A 120 26.52 -2.36 -6.02
C SER A 120 25.84 -3.54 -6.71
N PRO A 121 26.08 -4.79 -6.24
CA PRO A 121 25.32 -5.96 -6.67
C PRO A 121 23.81 -5.85 -6.42
N LEU A 122 23.38 -4.95 -5.54
CA LEU A 122 21.99 -4.65 -5.26
C LEU A 122 21.46 -3.43 -6.02
N SER A 123 22.18 -2.88 -7.00
CA SER A 123 21.75 -1.69 -7.78
C SER A 123 20.37 -1.82 -8.43
N TRP A 124 19.84 -3.03 -8.63
CA TRP A 124 18.48 -3.27 -9.11
C TRP A 124 17.37 -2.78 -8.16
N MET A 125 17.68 -2.55 -6.88
CA MET A 125 16.78 -1.95 -5.90
C MET A 125 17.10 -0.49 -5.60
N ASP A 126 18.01 0.14 -6.35
CA ASP A 126 18.36 1.53 -6.10
C ASP A 126 17.15 2.45 -6.28
N GLY A 127 16.98 3.40 -5.35
CA GLY A 127 15.85 4.32 -5.31
C GLY A 127 14.57 3.73 -4.70
N TRP A 128 14.50 2.41 -4.49
CA TRP A 128 13.31 1.79 -3.89
C TRP A 128 13.10 2.30 -2.46
N THR A 129 11.84 2.35 -2.04
CA THR A 129 11.44 2.64 -0.66
C THR A 129 10.64 1.47 -0.13
N VAL A 130 11.10 0.88 0.97
CA VAL A 130 10.40 -0.21 1.65
C VAL A 130 9.73 0.32 2.91
N PHE A 131 8.52 -0.15 3.20
CA PHE A 131 7.71 0.30 4.32
C PHE A 131 7.42 -0.86 5.27
N CYS A 132 7.56 -0.61 6.57
CA CYS A 132 7.22 -1.58 7.62
C CYS A 132 6.70 -0.87 8.86
N ARG A 133 6.15 -1.60 9.84
CA ARG A 133 5.88 -1.01 11.15
C ARG A 133 7.17 -0.69 11.87
N LYS A 134 7.10 0.24 12.82
CA LYS A 134 8.18 0.43 13.79
C LYS A 134 8.48 -0.93 14.48
N PRO A 135 9.73 -1.38 14.52
CA PRO A 135 10.06 -2.68 15.09
C PRO A 135 9.73 -2.75 16.59
N ASP A 136 9.21 -3.89 17.02
CA ASP A 136 8.95 -4.23 18.42
C ASP A 136 9.21 -5.73 18.64
N GLY A 137 10.47 -6.07 18.97
CA GLY A 137 10.91 -7.45 19.13
C GLY A 137 10.79 -8.31 17.87
N VAL A 138 10.82 -9.64 18.05
CA VAL A 138 10.68 -10.62 16.97
C VAL A 138 9.28 -11.22 17.00
N ASP A 139 8.41 -10.75 16.11
CA ASP A 139 7.08 -11.34 15.91
C ASP A 139 7.21 -12.70 15.17
N PRO A 140 6.59 -13.80 15.66
CA PRO A 140 6.58 -15.09 14.96
C PRO A 140 6.10 -15.03 13.51
N THR A 141 5.23 -14.09 13.15
CA THR A 141 4.75 -13.86 11.78
C THR A 141 5.84 -13.35 10.83
N SER A 142 6.99 -12.92 11.36
CA SER A 142 8.16 -12.54 10.57
C SER A 142 8.81 -13.73 9.89
N ILE A 143 8.73 -14.93 10.48
CA ILE A 143 9.35 -16.14 9.93
C ILE A 143 8.77 -16.44 8.53
N GLY A 144 9.66 -16.55 7.55
CA GLY A 144 9.32 -16.78 6.15
C GLY A 144 9.01 -15.52 5.36
N ARG A 145 9.13 -14.32 5.95
CA ARG A 145 8.87 -13.03 5.29
C ARG A 145 10.14 -12.23 5.06
N PHE A 146 10.08 -11.33 4.09
CA PHE A 146 11.09 -10.29 3.89
C PHE A 146 10.91 -9.19 4.93
N CYS A 147 11.96 -8.90 5.69
CA CYS A 147 11.89 -8.06 6.88
C CYS A 147 12.98 -6.98 6.88
N PHE A 148 12.67 -5.89 7.56
CA PHE A 148 13.66 -5.04 8.19
C PHE A 148 13.96 -5.59 9.58
N LEU A 149 15.22 -5.90 9.89
CA LEU A 149 15.59 -6.55 11.14
C LEU A 149 16.90 -6.01 11.73
N LYS A 150 17.14 -6.34 12.99
CA LYS A 150 18.39 -6.08 13.71
C LYS A 150 18.97 -7.37 14.23
N ILE A 151 20.23 -7.62 13.87
CA ILE A 151 21.02 -8.68 14.47
C ILE A 151 21.56 -8.18 15.81
N LYS A 152 21.45 -9.00 16.85
CA LYS A 152 21.98 -8.69 18.17
C LYS A 152 23.49 -8.45 18.07
N ASP A 153 23.96 -7.32 18.60
CA ASP A 153 25.35 -6.85 18.49
C ASP A 153 25.88 -6.67 17.05
N GLY A 154 25.00 -6.74 16.04
CA GLY A 154 25.32 -6.68 14.62
C GLY A 154 24.63 -5.53 13.88
N PRO A 155 24.64 -5.53 12.55
CA PRO A 155 23.97 -4.48 11.76
C PRO A 155 22.45 -4.64 11.78
N ALA A 156 21.75 -3.53 11.49
CA ALA A 156 20.40 -3.62 10.96
C ALA A 156 20.48 -3.98 9.46
N ALA A 157 19.50 -4.72 8.95
CA ALA A 157 19.57 -5.25 7.59
C ALA A 157 18.18 -5.50 6.99
N LEU A 158 18.16 -5.61 5.65
CA LEU A 158 17.02 -6.14 4.90
C LEU A 158 17.29 -7.60 4.53
N ALA A 159 16.46 -8.52 5.03
CA ALA A 159 16.58 -9.93 4.71
C ALA A 159 15.28 -10.70 4.94
N SER A 160 15.14 -11.81 4.25
CA SER A 160 14.15 -12.83 4.57
C SER A 160 14.65 -13.69 5.73
N ILE A 161 13.81 -13.84 6.76
CA ILE A 161 14.13 -14.56 7.99
C ILE A 161 13.56 -15.99 7.96
N LYS A 162 14.36 -16.97 8.36
CA LYS A 162 14.01 -18.39 8.48
C LYS A 162 14.47 -18.92 9.83
N ARG A 163 13.89 -20.03 10.29
CA ARG A 163 14.39 -20.73 11.48
C ARG A 163 15.85 -21.17 11.25
N GLY A 164 16.69 -20.93 12.24
CA GLY A 164 18.07 -21.41 12.28
C GLY A 164 18.13 -22.91 12.54
N TYR A 165 19.33 -23.48 12.40
CA TYR A 165 19.62 -24.87 12.77
C TYR A 165 19.97 -25.01 14.25
N ILE A 166 20.31 -23.90 14.90
CA ILE A 166 20.55 -23.83 16.35
C ILE A 166 19.31 -23.23 17.00
N ASP A 167 18.84 -23.85 18.08
CA ASP A 167 17.68 -23.37 18.83
C ASP A 167 17.88 -21.91 19.27
N GLY A 168 16.85 -21.09 19.03
CA GLY A 168 16.87 -19.66 19.34
C GLY A 168 17.49 -18.77 18.25
N THR A 169 18.08 -19.35 17.21
CA THR A 169 18.74 -18.59 16.13
C THR A 169 17.92 -18.53 14.84
N PHE A 170 18.32 -17.63 13.94
CA PHE A 170 17.68 -17.44 12.64
C PHE A 170 18.69 -17.49 11.49
N ASN A 171 18.22 -17.96 10.34
CA ASN A 171 18.93 -17.89 9.07
C ASN A 171 18.37 -16.75 8.23
N LEU A 172 19.25 -15.91 7.71
CA LEU A 172 18.92 -14.74 6.89
C LEU A 172 19.31 -15.01 5.43
N SER A 173 18.49 -14.53 4.50
CA SER A 173 18.75 -14.65 3.06
C SER A 173 18.18 -13.46 2.28
N GLY A 174 18.78 -13.15 1.14
CA GLY A 174 18.38 -12.03 0.29
C GLY A 174 19.48 -10.95 0.25
N PRO A 175 19.13 -9.65 0.31
CA PRO A 175 20.08 -8.55 0.29
C PRO A 175 21.19 -8.70 1.34
N TYR A 176 20.81 -9.10 2.56
CA TYR A 176 21.74 -9.55 3.59
C TYR A 176 21.56 -11.04 3.87
N SER A 177 22.67 -11.76 4.07
CA SER A 177 22.66 -13.21 4.32
C SER A 177 23.58 -13.56 5.49
N ALA A 178 23.09 -14.41 6.40
CA ALA A 178 23.81 -14.89 7.57
C ALA A 178 23.17 -16.19 8.08
N GLN A 179 23.90 -16.99 8.85
CA GLN A 179 23.43 -18.27 9.37
C GLN A 179 23.51 -18.27 10.90
N ASN A 180 22.49 -18.87 11.54
CA ASN A 180 22.37 -19.04 12.98
C ASN A 180 22.69 -17.76 13.79
N VAL A 181 22.09 -16.64 13.39
CA VAL A 181 22.25 -15.36 14.10
C VAL A 181 21.12 -15.11 15.09
N ASP A 182 21.45 -14.42 16.17
CA ASP A 182 20.46 -13.89 17.12
C ASP A 182 19.85 -12.61 16.55
N VAL A 183 18.53 -12.57 16.44
CA VAL A 183 17.78 -11.41 15.96
C VAL A 183 17.15 -10.71 17.15
N GLU A 184 17.46 -9.42 17.32
CA GLU A 184 16.91 -8.57 18.39
C GLU A 184 15.46 -8.17 18.07
N TRP A 185 15.21 -7.75 16.84
CA TRP A 185 13.88 -7.45 16.35
C TRP A 185 13.75 -7.69 14.84
N ALA A 186 12.54 -7.95 14.38
CA ALA A 186 12.21 -8.11 12.97
C ALA A 186 10.81 -7.54 12.68
N SER A 187 10.72 -6.70 11.65
CA SER A 187 9.47 -6.11 11.17
C SER A 187 9.26 -6.50 9.70
N PRO A 188 8.18 -7.24 9.37
CA PRO A 188 7.87 -7.58 7.99
C PRO A 188 7.68 -6.35 7.12
N ILE A 189 8.25 -6.38 5.91
CA ILE A 189 7.98 -5.37 4.89
C ILE A 189 6.52 -5.51 4.45
N LEU A 190 5.76 -4.43 4.60
CA LEU A 190 4.36 -4.34 4.23
C LEU A 190 4.19 -3.97 2.76
N MET A 191 5.08 -3.11 2.26
CA MET A 191 5.00 -2.58 0.92
C MET A 191 6.37 -2.14 0.41
N THR A 192 6.52 -2.17 -0.91
CA THR A 192 7.67 -1.59 -1.61
C THR A 192 7.15 -0.61 -2.66
N ARG A 193 7.91 0.46 -2.88
CA ARG A 193 7.69 1.45 -3.94
C ARG A 193 9.00 1.58 -4.71
N ASN A 194 8.97 1.33 -6.01
CA ASN A 194 10.10 1.50 -6.92
C ASN A 194 9.98 2.78 -7.75
#